data_AF-A0A8C8SM98-F1
#
_entry.id   AF-A0A8C8SM98-F1
#
_cell.length_a   1.000
_cell.length_b   1.000
_cell.length_c   1.000
_cell.angle_alpha   90.00
_cell.angle_beta   90.00
_cell.angle_gamma   90.00
#
_symmetry.space_group_name_H-M   'P 1'
#
loop_
_entity.id
_entity.type
_entity.pdbx_description
1 polymer ?
#
loop_
_entity_poly.entity_id
_entity_poly.type
_entity_poly.pdbx_seq_one_letter_code
_entity_poly.pdbx_strand_id
1 'polypeptide(L)'
;MQKTSKKNKQAVAWCKQRTSLPPAKTKEERQVDFVELLPPEVSFKIFSELDLPSLCNAAMACKSWNCAIENSDCLWKHHCLTVRAICQREIDCDRRNGYSWKVTLLRNYWKGKVKHEWLSGKYSNIHSRCSLPEKSMYPMDADTWGEILEAELER
;
A
#
# COMPACT_ATOMS: atom_id res chain seq x y z
N MET A 1 60.51 29.53 27.54
CA MET A 1 61.30 29.30 28.76
C MET A 1 61.04 30.47 29.70
N GLN A 2 60.92 30.23 31.02
CA GLN A 2 60.60 31.17 32.13
C GLN A 2 59.10 31.42 32.32
N LYS A 3 58.43 30.81 33.32
CA LYS A 3 58.50 30.89 34.80
C LYS A 3 57.46 31.87 35.36
N THR A 4 56.36 31.26 35.83
CA THR A 4 55.64 31.48 37.10
C THR A 4 55.37 32.92 37.58
N SER A 5 54.11 33.22 37.91
CA SER A 5 53.79 33.67 39.28
C SER A 5 52.31 33.53 39.65
N LYS A 6 52.10 33.20 40.92
CA LYS A 6 50.86 32.82 41.61
C LYS A 6 50.07 34.04 42.11
N LYS A 7 48.74 33.89 42.23
CA LYS A 7 47.87 34.47 43.28
C LYS A 7 46.49 33.78 43.16
N ASN A 8 46.23 32.67 43.85
CA ASN A 8 45.68 32.53 45.20
C ASN A 8 44.56 33.54 45.55
N LYS A 9 43.33 33.02 45.73
CA LYS A 9 42.46 33.23 46.91
C LYS A 9 41.31 32.20 46.90
N GLN A 10 41.32 31.34 47.90
CA GLN A 10 40.23 30.43 48.28
C GLN A 10 38.96 31.19 48.68
N ALA A 11 37.80 30.60 48.41
CA ALA A 11 36.68 30.61 49.35
C ALA A 11 35.71 29.44 49.08
N VAL A 12 35.72 28.52 50.04
CA VAL A 12 34.58 27.80 50.63
C VAL A 12 33.83 26.78 49.75
N ALA A 13 34.13 25.52 50.04
CA ALA A 13 33.30 24.37 49.69
C ALA A 13 31.99 24.38 50.47
N TRP A 14 30.87 24.13 49.78
CA TRP A 14 29.70 23.51 50.38
C TRP A 14 29.35 22.25 49.58
N CYS A 15 29.66 21.11 50.20
CA CYS A 15 29.39 19.79 49.65
C CYS A 15 27.88 19.52 49.69
N LYS A 16 27.26 19.28 48.54
CA LYS A 16 26.11 18.39 48.42
C LYS A 16 26.35 17.47 47.24
N GLN A 17 26.76 16.24 47.56
CA GLN A 17 26.71 15.10 46.66
C GLN A 17 25.33 15.00 46.03
N ARG A 18 25.29 15.02 44.69
CA ARG A 18 24.26 14.32 43.94
C ARG A 18 24.99 13.38 43.00
N THR A 19 24.96 12.11 43.37
CA THR A 19 25.28 10.98 42.50
C THR A 19 24.41 11.12 41.26
N SER A 20 24.97 11.66 40.17
CA SER A 20 24.33 11.61 38.87
C SER A 20 24.45 10.16 38.37
N LEU A 21 23.38 9.39 38.53
CA LEU A 21 23.13 8.22 37.73
C LEU A 21 23.29 8.62 36.25
N PRO A 22 23.96 7.81 35.41
CA PRO A 22 23.96 8.06 33.98
C PRO A 22 22.50 8.05 33.49
N PRO A 23 22.13 8.90 32.51
CA PRO A 23 20.78 8.90 31.98
C PRO A 23 20.47 7.50 31.50
N ALA A 24 19.39 6.92 32.04
CA ALA A 24 18.82 5.69 31.54
C ALA A 24 18.63 5.88 30.04
N LYS A 25 19.37 5.09 29.25
CA LYS A 25 19.13 4.99 27.81
C LYS A 25 17.66 4.65 27.67
N THR A 26 16.85 5.61 27.25
CA THR A 26 15.50 5.36 26.78
C THR A 26 15.65 4.28 25.74
N LYS A 27 15.22 3.05 26.09
CA LYS A 27 15.06 1.97 25.13
C LYS A 27 14.21 2.58 24.03
N GLU A 28 14.80 2.81 22.85
CA GLU A 28 13.99 3.04 21.66
C GLU A 28 13.01 1.86 21.61
N GLU A 29 11.74 2.13 21.85
CA GLU A 29 10.67 1.18 21.56
C GLU A 29 10.71 0.98 20.06
N ARG A 30 11.53 0.02 19.64
CA ARG A 30 11.65 -0.38 18.25
C ARG A 30 10.27 -0.90 17.89
N GLN A 31 9.48 -0.11 17.18
CA GLN A 31 8.19 -0.53 16.66
C GLN A 31 8.40 -1.85 15.94
N VAL A 32 7.81 -2.90 16.46
CA VAL A 32 8.00 -4.25 15.95
C VAL A 32 7.04 -4.43 14.76
N ASP A 33 7.57 -4.96 13.66
CA ASP A 33 6.78 -5.21 12.47
C ASP A 33 5.76 -6.33 12.74
N PHE A 34 4.47 -6.07 12.45
CA PHE A 34 3.43 -7.07 12.63
C PHE A 34 3.65 -8.30 11.74
N VAL A 35 4.26 -8.14 10.56
CA VAL A 35 4.53 -9.26 9.65
C VAL A 35 5.50 -10.26 10.26
N GLU A 36 6.41 -9.78 11.12
CA GLU A 36 7.35 -10.62 11.87
C GLU A 36 6.75 -11.20 13.16
N LEU A 37 5.69 -10.59 13.69
CA LEU A 37 5.03 -11.01 14.93
C LEU A 37 3.86 -11.96 14.73
N LEU A 38 3.08 -11.75 13.67
CA LEU A 38 1.83 -12.45 13.42
C LEU A 38 2.06 -13.70 12.57
N PRO A 39 1.23 -14.75 12.73
CA PRO A 39 1.21 -15.86 11.79
C PRO A 39 0.96 -15.36 10.35
N PRO A 40 1.57 -16.00 9.33
CA PRO A 40 1.43 -15.58 7.94
C PRO A 40 -0.03 -15.46 7.46
N GLU A 41 -0.93 -16.28 8.00
CA GLU A 41 -2.37 -16.29 7.68
C GLU A 41 -3.07 -15.01 8.13
N VAL A 42 -2.66 -14.46 9.28
CA VAL A 42 -3.23 -13.22 9.82
C VAL A 42 -2.69 -12.03 9.03
N SER A 43 -1.39 -12.02 8.74
CA SER A 43 -0.78 -11.01 7.87
C SER A 43 -1.39 -11.01 6.47
N PHE A 44 -1.63 -12.20 5.90
CA PHE A 44 -2.37 -12.37 4.65
C PHE A 44 -3.77 -11.76 4.74
N LYS A 45 -4.52 -12.05 5.81
CA LYS A 45 -5.87 -11.53 5.99
C LYS A 45 -5.86 -10.00 6.03
N ILE A 46 -4.95 -9.39 6.79
CA ILE A 46 -4.78 -7.93 6.84
C ILE A 46 -4.52 -7.36 5.45
N PHE A 47 -3.54 -7.91 4.72
CA PHE A 47 -3.23 -7.41 3.37
C PHE A 47 -4.37 -7.65 2.36
N SER A 48 -5.15 -8.72 2.51
CA SER A 48 -6.28 -9.01 1.61
C SER A 48 -7.44 -8.03 1.73
N GLU A 49 -7.57 -7.35 2.88
CA GLU A 49 -8.59 -6.31 3.07
C GLU A 49 -8.19 -4.96 2.44
N LEU A 50 -6.94 -4.78 2.02
CA LEU A 50 -6.49 -3.54 1.37
C LEU A 50 -6.99 -3.46 -0.07
N ASP A 51 -7.35 -2.26 -0.51
CA ASP A 51 -7.50 -2.01 -1.94
C ASP A 51 -6.13 -2.05 -2.63
N LEU A 52 -6.11 -2.32 -3.94
CA LEU A 52 -4.86 -2.53 -4.67
C LEU A 52 -3.87 -1.35 -4.58
N PRO A 53 -4.32 -0.08 -4.66
CA PRO A 53 -3.46 1.07 -4.39
C PRO A 53 -2.80 1.02 -3.00
N SER A 54 -3.58 0.75 -1.93
CA SER A 54 -3.03 0.66 -0.58
C SER A 54 -2.11 -0.55 -0.42
N LEU A 55 -2.41 -1.67 -1.09
CA LEU A 55 -1.54 -2.84 -1.11
C LEU A 55 -0.18 -2.54 -1.76
N CYS A 56 -0.17 -1.84 -2.90
CA CYS A 56 1.06 -1.39 -3.54
C CYS A 56 1.85 -0.43 -2.64
N ASN A 57 1.17 0.49 -1.95
CA ASN A 57 1.82 1.37 -0.99
C ASN A 57 2.42 0.58 0.19
N ALA A 58 1.70 -0.41 0.71
CA ALA A 58 2.18 -1.30 1.76
C ALA A 58 3.41 -2.09 1.31
N ALA A 59 3.43 -2.60 0.07
CA ALA A 59 4.58 -3.30 -0.49
C ALA A 59 5.82 -2.40 -0.64
N MET A 60 5.66 -1.08 -0.68
CA MET A 60 6.77 -0.11 -0.73
C MET A 60 7.22 0.37 0.65
N ALA A 61 6.47 0.07 1.72
CA ALA A 61 6.73 0.62 3.05
C ALA A 61 8.02 0.06 3.68
N CYS A 62 8.25 -1.25 3.60
CA CYS A 62 9.46 -1.89 4.10
C CYS A 62 9.76 -3.22 3.38
N LYS A 63 10.98 -3.76 3.56
CA LYS A 63 11.42 -5.02 2.93
C LYS A 63 10.63 -6.24 3.40
N SER A 64 10.26 -6.27 4.68
CA SER A 64 9.48 -7.37 5.27
C SER A 64 8.08 -7.44 4.64
N TRP A 65 7.37 -6.31 4.57
CA TRP A 65 6.06 -6.23 3.91
C TRP A 65 6.15 -6.50 2.43
N ASN A 66 7.17 -5.96 1.75
CA ASN A 66 7.42 -6.28 0.35
C ASN A 66 7.54 -7.80 0.15
N CYS A 67 8.37 -8.47 0.95
CA CYS A 67 8.56 -9.92 0.88
C CYS A 67 7.24 -10.70 1.14
N ALA A 68 6.46 -10.28 2.14
CA ALA A 68 5.20 -10.92 2.49
C ALA A 68 4.11 -10.75 1.41
N ILE A 69 4.05 -9.59 0.76
CA ILE A 69 3.07 -9.29 -0.29
C ILE A 69 3.50 -9.93 -1.61
N GLU A 70 4.75 -9.71 -2.03
CA GLU A 70 5.27 -10.14 -3.32
C GLU A 70 5.27 -11.65 -3.50
N ASN A 71 5.65 -12.39 -2.45
CA ASN A 71 5.74 -13.85 -2.50
C ASN A 71 4.40 -14.56 -2.25
N SER A 72 3.33 -13.83 -1.97
CA SER A 72 2.02 -14.42 -1.66
C SER A 72 1.15 -14.56 -2.91
N ASP A 73 1.30 -15.67 -3.62
CA ASP A 73 0.48 -15.98 -4.81
C ASP A 73 -1.03 -16.02 -4.49
N CYS A 74 -1.38 -16.52 -3.30
CA CYS A 74 -2.76 -16.51 -2.79
C CYS A 74 -3.34 -15.11 -2.68
N LEU A 75 -2.51 -14.10 -2.34
CA LEU A 75 -2.97 -12.72 -2.13
C LEU A 75 -3.28 -12.08 -3.47
N TRP A 76 -2.35 -12.24 -4.43
CA TRP A 76 -2.57 -11.81 -5.80
C TRP A 76 -3.78 -12.51 -6.43
N LYS A 77 -3.96 -13.81 -6.18
CA LYS A 77 -5.14 -14.56 -6.60
C LYS A 77 -6.42 -13.98 -6.00
N HIS A 78 -6.44 -13.66 -4.71
CA HIS A 78 -7.61 -13.08 -4.05
C HIS A 78 -8.07 -11.79 -4.74
N HIS A 79 -7.17 -10.82 -4.93
CA HIS A 79 -7.51 -9.58 -5.64
C HIS A 79 -7.86 -9.80 -7.11
N CYS A 80 -7.21 -10.76 -7.76
CA CYS A 80 -7.51 -11.11 -9.15
C CYS A 80 -8.92 -11.66 -9.31
N LEU A 81 -9.41 -12.47 -8.35
CA LEU A 81 -10.78 -12.97 -8.36
C LEU A 81 -11.82 -11.85 -8.20
N THR A 82 -11.52 -10.81 -7.42
CA THR A 82 -12.38 -9.61 -7.34
C THR A 82 -12.49 -8.90 -8.68
N VAL A 83 -11.36 -8.70 -9.38
CA VAL A 83 -11.36 -8.09 -10.73
C VAL A 83 -12.02 -9.01 -11.77
N ARG A 84 -11.87 -10.33 -11.63
CA ARG A 84 -12.48 -11.33 -12.52
C ARG A 84 -14.00 -11.27 -12.55
N ALA A 85 -14.65 -10.81 -11.48
CA ALA A 85 -16.11 -10.60 -11.49
C ALA A 85 -16.56 -9.55 -12.53
N ILE A 86 -15.66 -8.67 -12.97
CA ILE A 86 -15.92 -7.59 -13.93
C ILE A 86 -15.27 -7.88 -15.29
N CYS A 87 -14.04 -8.42 -15.28
CA CYS A 87 -13.22 -8.70 -16.46
C CYS A 87 -12.94 -10.20 -16.60
N GLN A 88 -13.99 -11.03 -16.60
CA GLN A 88 -13.83 -12.48 -16.62
C GLN A 88 -13.04 -12.96 -17.85
N ARG A 89 -13.38 -12.45 -19.04
CA ARG A 89 -12.78 -12.85 -20.32
C ARG A 89 -11.27 -12.60 -20.33
N GLU A 90 -10.84 -11.44 -19.87
CA GLU A 90 -9.43 -11.04 -19.89
C GLU A 90 -8.61 -11.82 -18.86
N ILE A 91 -9.14 -11.97 -17.65
CA ILE A 91 -8.48 -12.75 -16.59
C ILE A 91 -8.34 -14.21 -17.03
N ASP A 92 -9.40 -14.84 -17.51
CA ASP A 92 -9.38 -16.25 -17.92
C ASP A 92 -8.43 -16.48 -19.12
N CYS A 93 -8.33 -15.51 -20.04
CA CYS A 93 -7.36 -15.53 -21.14
C CYS A 93 -5.90 -15.48 -20.61
N ASP A 94 -5.59 -14.54 -19.72
CA ASP A 94 -4.25 -14.42 -19.15
C ASP A 94 -3.87 -15.67 -18.31
N ARG A 95 -4.83 -16.27 -17.60
CA ARG A 95 -4.62 -17.54 -16.89
C ARG A 95 -4.29 -18.67 -17.86
N ARG A 96 -5.01 -18.76 -18.99
CA ARG A 96 -4.76 -19.77 -20.03
C ARG A 96 -3.38 -19.60 -20.69
N ASN A 97 -2.92 -18.36 -20.82
CA ASN A 97 -1.60 -18.03 -21.36
C ASN A 97 -0.45 -18.25 -20.36
N GLY A 98 -0.74 -18.74 -19.15
CA GLY A 98 0.27 -19.12 -18.16
C GLY A 98 0.88 -17.96 -17.38
N TYR A 99 0.27 -16.77 -17.40
CA TYR A 99 0.74 -15.66 -16.56
C TYR A 99 0.56 -15.98 -15.07
N SER A 100 1.37 -15.38 -14.19
CA SER A 100 1.18 -15.46 -12.73
C SER A 100 -0.01 -14.61 -12.28
N TRP A 101 -0.57 -14.87 -11.09
CA TRP A 101 -1.72 -14.09 -10.60
C TRP A 101 -1.40 -12.60 -10.48
N LYS A 102 -0.19 -12.26 -10.04
CA LYS A 102 0.30 -10.88 -9.98
C LYS A 102 0.30 -10.23 -11.37
N VAL A 103 0.89 -10.90 -12.36
CA VAL A 103 0.98 -10.36 -13.73
C VAL A 103 -0.41 -10.22 -14.34
N THR A 104 -1.26 -11.24 -14.21
CA THR A 104 -2.66 -11.19 -14.65
C THR A 104 -3.41 -10.01 -14.02
N LEU A 105 -3.25 -9.80 -12.71
CA LEU A 105 -3.93 -8.70 -12.03
C LEU A 105 -3.46 -7.34 -12.53
N LEU A 106 -2.15 -7.12 -12.60
CA LEU A 106 -1.58 -5.84 -13.03
C LEU A 106 -1.97 -5.47 -14.46
N ARG A 107 -2.03 -6.45 -15.37
CA ARG A 107 -2.44 -6.24 -16.76
C ARG A 107 -3.90 -5.79 -16.88
N ASN A 108 -4.77 -6.29 -16.00
CA ASN A 108 -6.22 -6.12 -16.12
C ASN A 108 -6.81 -5.11 -15.12
N TYR A 109 -6.02 -4.62 -14.16
CA TYR A 109 -6.49 -3.76 -13.09
C TYR A 109 -7.15 -2.47 -13.60
N TRP A 110 -6.49 -1.73 -14.49
CA TRP A 110 -7.04 -0.46 -14.99
C TRP A 110 -8.30 -0.68 -15.84
N LYS A 111 -8.30 -1.71 -16.69
CA LYS A 111 -9.47 -2.09 -17.48
C LYS A 111 -10.65 -2.41 -16.56
N GLY A 112 -10.44 -3.28 -15.57
CA GLY A 112 -11.46 -3.68 -14.61
C GLY A 112 -11.94 -2.55 -13.71
N LYS A 113 -11.05 -1.66 -13.27
CA LYS A 113 -11.41 -0.49 -12.46
C LYS A 113 -12.32 0.45 -13.24
N VAL A 114 -11.94 0.84 -14.44
CA VAL A 114 -12.75 1.75 -15.27
C VAL A 114 -14.08 1.12 -15.61
N LYS A 115 -14.09 -0.16 -16.04
CA LYS A 115 -15.32 -0.89 -16.32
C LYS A 115 -16.25 -0.95 -15.10
N HIS A 116 -15.72 -1.25 -13.92
CA HIS A 116 -16.50 -1.26 -12.68
C HIS A 116 -17.06 0.13 -12.33
N GLU A 117 -16.27 1.19 -12.45
CA GLU A 117 -16.73 2.55 -12.16
C GLU A 117 -17.92 2.94 -13.06
N TRP A 118 -17.85 2.62 -14.36
CA TRP A 118 -18.99 2.80 -15.26
C TRP A 118 -20.20 1.94 -14.87
N LEU A 119 -20.02 0.62 -14.69
CA LEU A 119 -21.10 -0.30 -14.34
C LEU A 119 -21.74 -0.01 -12.97
N SER A 120 -20.99 0.59 -12.04
CA SER A 120 -21.51 1.03 -10.74
C SER A 120 -22.42 2.26 -10.84
N GLY A 121 -22.49 2.92 -12.01
CA GLY A 121 -23.22 4.16 -12.20
C GLY A 121 -22.50 5.40 -11.65
N LYS A 122 -21.21 5.28 -11.29
CA LYS A 122 -20.40 6.41 -10.81
C LYS A 122 -20.36 7.57 -11.82
N TYR A 123 -20.50 7.23 -13.09
CA TYR A 123 -20.49 8.15 -14.21
C TYR A 123 -21.86 8.25 -14.89
N SER A 124 -22.96 7.95 -14.20
CA SER A 124 -24.30 8.18 -14.76
C SER A 124 -24.66 9.68 -14.70
N ASN A 125 -25.63 10.10 -15.53
CA ASN A 125 -26.17 11.47 -15.55
C ASN A 125 -25.13 12.58 -15.83
N ILE A 126 -24.21 12.31 -16.74
CA ILE A 126 -23.19 13.28 -17.15
C ILE A 126 -23.82 14.35 -18.04
N HIS A 127 -23.84 15.59 -17.57
CA HIS A 127 -24.44 16.71 -18.31
C HIS A 127 -23.48 17.32 -19.35
N SER A 128 -22.16 17.10 -19.19
CA SER A 128 -21.14 17.65 -20.08
C SER A 128 -19.83 16.88 -19.97
N ARG A 129 -19.05 16.85 -21.05
CA ARG A 129 -17.72 16.24 -21.09
C ARG A 129 -16.80 16.73 -19.96
N CYS A 130 -16.87 17.99 -19.58
CA CYS A 130 -16.00 18.57 -18.54
C CYS A 130 -16.28 18.01 -17.14
N SER A 131 -17.41 17.32 -16.93
CA SER A 131 -17.77 16.70 -15.65
C SER A 131 -17.19 15.29 -15.48
N LEU A 132 -16.61 14.71 -16.55
CA LEU A 132 -15.92 13.42 -16.48
C LEU A 132 -14.50 13.59 -15.91
N PRO A 133 -14.10 12.78 -14.91
CA PRO A 133 -12.72 12.73 -14.47
C PRO A 133 -11.77 12.29 -15.60
N GLU A 134 -10.54 12.79 -15.60
CA GLU A 134 -9.52 12.46 -16.62
C GLU A 134 -9.26 10.94 -16.73
N LYS A 135 -9.40 10.21 -15.63
CA LYS A 135 -9.17 8.75 -15.55
C LYS A 135 -10.43 7.91 -15.77
N SER A 136 -11.49 8.48 -16.33
CA SER A 136 -12.76 7.79 -16.62
C SER A 136 -12.71 6.90 -17.87
N MET A 137 -11.66 7.02 -18.70
CA MET A 137 -11.51 6.24 -19.93
C MET A 137 -10.27 5.35 -19.87
N TYR A 138 -10.36 4.17 -20.47
CA TYR A 138 -9.23 3.27 -20.68
C TYR A 138 -9.38 2.60 -22.07
N PRO A 139 -8.29 2.30 -22.80
CA PRO A 139 -8.38 1.60 -24.07
C PRO A 139 -9.04 0.22 -23.90
N MET A 140 -10.22 0.03 -24.49
CA MET A 140 -10.96 -1.23 -24.48
C MET A 140 -11.54 -1.50 -25.87
N ASP A 141 -11.83 -2.77 -26.16
CA ASP A 141 -12.51 -3.22 -27.38
C ASP A 141 -13.97 -2.74 -27.43
N ALA A 142 -14.51 -2.71 -28.64
CA ALA A 142 -15.88 -2.27 -28.91
C ALA A 142 -16.92 -3.08 -28.12
N ASP A 143 -16.73 -4.40 -27.98
CA ASP A 143 -17.66 -5.25 -27.22
C ASP A 143 -17.71 -4.83 -25.75
N THR A 144 -16.55 -4.58 -25.13
CA THR A 144 -16.48 -4.15 -23.72
C THR A 144 -17.17 -2.80 -23.50
N TRP A 145 -16.99 -1.85 -24.42
CA TRP A 145 -17.72 -0.57 -24.36
C TRP A 145 -19.21 -0.74 -24.63
N GLY A 146 -19.58 -1.67 -25.53
CA GLY A 146 -20.97 -2.04 -25.78
C GLY A 146 -21.68 -2.53 -24.53
N GLU A 147 -21.07 -3.46 -23.79
CA GLU A 147 -21.60 -3.96 -22.50
C GLU A 147 -21.85 -2.81 -21.50
N ILE A 148 -20.92 -1.85 -21.41
CA ILE A 148 -21.06 -0.69 -20.52
C ILE A 148 -22.22 0.20 -20.95
N LEU A 149 -22.34 0.48 -22.25
CA LEU A 149 -23.39 1.36 -22.79
C LEU A 149 -24.78 0.72 -22.65
N GLU A 150 -24.89 -0.59 -22.85
CA GLU A 150 -26.14 -1.32 -22.67
C GLU A 150 -26.59 -1.29 -21.20
N ALA A 151 -25.66 -1.53 -20.27
CA ALA A 151 -25.95 -1.43 -18.84
C ALA A 151 -26.37 -0.02 -18.38
N GLU A 152 -25.93 1.04 -19.07
CA GLU A 152 -26.37 2.42 -18.78
C GLU A 152 -27.74 2.72 -19.39
N LEU A 153 -28.09 2.12 -20.54
CA LEU A 153 -29.40 2.30 -21.16
C LEU A 153 -30.52 1.60 -20.39
N GLU A 154 -30.20 0.49 -19.71
CA GLU A 154 -31.14 -0.29 -18.89
C GLU A 154 -31.41 0.30 -17.48
N ARG A 155 -30.71 1.37 -17.10
CA ARG A 155 -30.75 1.95 -15.75
C ARG A 155 -31.89 2.94 -15.55
#